data_AF-A0A9P7J4L1-F1
#
_entry.id   AF-A0A9P7J4L1-F1
#
_cell.length_a   1.000
_cell.length_b   1.000
_cell.length_c   1.000
_cell.angle_alpha   90.00
_cell.angle_beta   90.00
_cell.angle_gamma   90.00
#
_symmetry.space_group_name_H-M   'P 1'
#
loop_
_entity.id
_entity.type
_entity.pdbx_description
1 polymer ?
#
loop_
_entity_poly.entity_id
_entity_poly.type
_entity_poly.pdbx_seq_one_letter_code
_entity_poly.pdbx_strand_id
1 'polypeptide(L)' 'FVIAICALMDIQYLVQSPEPDNNLLTSIDRSLTLFHDNKDVIMTLGTWMGVKRVIDNWHIPKLELMQSITTS' A
#
# COMPACT_ATOMS: atom_id res chain seq x y z
N PHE A 1 -8.35 -9.43 -0.01
CA PHE A 1 -9.15 -8.27 -0.48
C PHE A 1 -9.32 -7.22 0.61
N VAL A 2 -10.17 -7.44 1.63
CA VAL A 2 -10.41 -6.45 2.72
C VAL A 2 -9.11 -6.04 3.43
N ILE A 3 -8.23 -7.00 3.72
CA ILE A 3 -6.93 -6.76 4.36
C ILE A 3 -6.07 -5.76 3.56
N ALA A 4 -5.99 -5.91 2.23
CA ALA A 4 -5.24 -5.00 1.37
C ALA A 4 -5.86 -3.59 1.35
N ILE A 5 -7.19 -3.49 1.38
CA ILE A 5 -7.86 -2.18 1.47
C ILE A 5 -7.59 -1.51 2.83
N CYS A 6 -7.71 -2.24 3.93
CA CYS A 6 -7.38 -1.74 5.27
C CYS A 6 -5.93 -1.28 5.34
N ALA A 7 -4.98 -2.11 4.88
CA ALA A 7 -3.56 -1.78 4.85
C ALA A 7 -3.28 -0.50 4.04
N LEU A 8 -3.94 -0.32 2.90
CA LEU A 8 -3.81 0.88 2.08
C LEU A 8 -4.33 2.14 2.80
N MET A 9 -5.49 2.03 3.48
CA MET A 9 -6.06 3.12 4.27
C MET A 9 -5.15 3.49 5.45
N ASP A 10 -4.58 2.48 6.13
CA ASP A 10 -3.65 2.69 7.25
C ASP A 10 -2.40 3.42 6.78
N ILE A 11 -1.81 3.05 5.63
CA ILE A 11 -0.66 3.78 5.06
C ILE A 11 -1.04 5.24 4.79
N GLN A 12 -2.19 5.49 4.14
CA GLN A 12 -2.64 6.85 3.82
C GLN A 12 -2.87 7.70 5.07
N TYR A 13 -3.41 7.09 6.13
CA TYR A 13 -3.64 7.74 7.41
C TYR A 13 -2.31 8.05 8.12
N LEU A 14 -1.42 7.07 8.24
CA LEU A 14 -0.15 7.21 8.95
C LEU A 14 0.79 8.22 8.28
N VAL A 15 0.82 8.27 6.95
CA VAL A 15 1.65 9.23 6.19
C VAL A 15 1.17 10.68 6.37
N GLN A 16 -0.05 10.91 6.86
CA GLN A 16 -0.56 12.26 7.18
C GLN A 16 -0.14 12.73 8.58
N SER A 17 0.55 11.90 9.38
CA SER A 17 1.03 12.30 10.71
C SER A 17 2.01 13.49 10.58
N PRO A 18 1.83 14.57 11.36
CA PRO A 18 2.67 15.76 11.27
C PRO A 18 4.08 15.56 11.82
N GLU A 19 4.26 14.62 12.77
CA GLU A 19 5.56 14.28 13.32
C GLU A 19 5.89 12.80 13.04
N PRO A 20 6.94 12.53 12.26
CA PRO A 20 7.44 11.17 12.09
C PRO A 20 8.21 10.75 13.34
N ASP A 21 7.73 9.71 14.00
CA ASP A 21 8.46 9.00 15.06
C ASP A 21 8.79 7.56 14.63
N ASN A 22 9.65 6.88 15.39
CA ASN A 22 10.06 5.52 15.06
C ASN A 22 8.87 4.53 15.07
N ASN A 23 7.88 4.75 15.93
CA ASN A 23 6.70 3.89 16.04
C ASN A 23 5.79 4.03 14.81
N LEU A 24 5.65 5.25 14.30
CA LEU A 24 4.95 5.58 13.07
C LEU A 24 5.65 4.91 11.89
N LEU A 25 6.97 5.00 11.81
CA LEU A 25 7.74 4.35 10.74
C LEU A 25 7.57 2.82 10.77
N THR A 26 7.65 2.18 11.95
CA THR A 26 7.38 0.74 12.10
C THR A 26 5.94 0.39 11.71
N SER A 27 4.97 1.26 12.03
CA SER A 27 3.56 1.03 11.67
C SER A 27 3.34 1.17 10.16
N ILE A 28 3.97 2.15 9.51
CA ILE A 28 3.95 2.32 8.06
C ILE A 28 4.57 1.11 7.38
N ASP A 29 5.73 0.64 7.84
CA ASP A 29 6.39 -0.53 7.29
C ASP A 29 5.52 -1.79 7.38
N ARG A 30 4.96 -2.05 8.57
CA ARG A 30 4.03 -3.18 8.76
C ARG A 30 2.84 -3.11 7.81
N SER A 31 2.24 -1.93 7.64
CA SER A 31 1.10 -1.75 6.73
C SER A 31 1.52 -1.89 5.27
N LEU A 32 2.74 -1.46 4.89
CA LEU A 32 3.32 -1.69 3.56
C LEU A 32 3.52 -3.18 3.27
N THR A 33 4.07 -3.95 4.23
CA THR A 33 4.20 -5.41 4.10
C THR A 33 2.85 -6.07 3.96
N LEU A 34 1.90 -5.74 4.84
CA LEU A 34 0.55 -6.31 4.82
C LEU A 34 -0.18 -6.02 3.49
N PHE A 35 0.00 -4.81 2.97
CA PHE A 35 -0.50 -4.44 1.65
C PHE A 35 0.17 -5.25 0.54
N HIS A 36 1.49 -5.33 0.55
CA HIS A 36 2.27 -6.06 -0.46
C HIS A 36 1.85 -7.52 -0.56
N ASP A 37 1.68 -8.20 0.58
CA ASP A 37 1.32 -9.62 0.63
C ASP A 37 -0.11 -9.91 0.15
N ASN A 38 -0.97 -8.89 0.09
CA ASN A 38 -2.40 -9.06 -0.18
C ASN A 38 -2.88 -8.34 -1.47
N LYS A 39 -2.04 -7.52 -2.11
CA LYS A 39 -2.43 -6.72 -3.30
C LYS A 39 -2.83 -7.59 -4.50
N ASP A 40 -2.24 -8.77 -4.64
CA ASP A 40 -2.51 -9.70 -5.74
C ASP A 40 -3.96 -10.16 -5.78
N VAL A 41 -4.64 -10.19 -4.63
CA VAL A 41 -6.07 -10.51 -4.56
C VAL A 41 -6.91 -9.40 -5.22
N ILE A 42 -6.52 -8.14 -5.09
CA ILE A 42 -7.20 -7.00 -5.74
C ILE A 42 -7.00 -7.07 -7.26
N MET A 43 -5.78 -7.40 -7.70
CA MET A 43 -5.43 -7.58 -9.12
C MET A 43 -6.18 -8.76 -9.75
N THR A 44 -6.19 -9.91 -9.08
CA THR A 44 -6.85 -11.15 -9.57
C THR A 44 -8.36 -10.98 -9.71
N LEU A 45 -8.99 -10.22 -8.80
CA LEU A 45 -10.42 -9.93 -8.88
C LEU A 45 -10.78 -8.90 -9.96
N GLY A 46 -9.79 -8.32 -10.65
CA GLY A 46 -10.01 -7.28 -11.67
C GLY A 46 -10.67 -6.02 -11.10
N THR A 47 -10.64 -5.84 -9.78
CA THR A 47 -11.33 -4.75 -9.09
C THR A 47 -10.62 -3.41 -9.24
N TRP A 48 -9.36 -3.43 -9.69
CA TRP A 48 -8.64 -2.21 -10.01
C TRP A 48 -9.05 -1.66 -11.36
N MET A 49 -10.11 -0.84 -11.36
CA MET A 49 -10.68 -0.29 -12.59
C MET A 49 -10.17 1.13 -12.84
N GLY A 50 -9.57 1.35 -14.01
CA GLY A 50 -9.44 2.69 -14.58
C GLY A 50 -10.76 3.14 -15.22
N VAL A 51 -10.73 4.31 -15.86
CA VAL A 51 -11.94 4.94 -16.46
C VAL A 51 -12.67 4.02 -17.46
N LYS A 52 -11.96 3.11 -18.13
CA LYS A 52 -12.54 2.23 -19.18
C LYS A 52 -12.11 0.77 -19.13
N ARG A 53 -11.10 0.41 -18.33
CA ARG A 53 -10.53 -0.94 -18.30
C ARG A 53 -9.91 -1.26 -16.95
N VAL A 54 -9.81 -2.55 -16.63
CA VAL A 54 -8.99 -3.04 -15.52
C VAL A 54 -7.55 -2.55 -15.74
N ILE A 55 -6.95 -2.00 -14.69
CA ILE A 55 -5.53 -1.68 -14.63
C ILE A 55 -4.84 -2.95 -14.12
N ASP A 56 -4.10 -3.57 -15.02
CA ASP A 56 -3.30 -4.78 -14.83
C ASP A 56 -2.02 -4.52 -14.00
N ASN A 57 -1.55 -3.28 -13.99
CA ASN A 57 -0.30 -2.90 -13.31
C ASN A 57 -0.61 -2.04 -12.07
N TRP A 58 -0.51 -2.63 -10.88
CA TRP A 58 -0.61 -1.90 -9.61
C TRP A 58 0.71 -1.19 -9.29
N HIS A 59 1.10 -0.26 -10.15
CA HIS A 59 2.34 0.52 -10.04
C HIS A 59 2.00 1.88 -9.44
N ILE A 60 2.14 2.00 -8.11
CA ILE A 60 2.06 3.28 -7.42
C ILE A 60 3.50 3.68 -7.10
N PRO A 61 4.15 4.55 -7.90
CA PRO A 61 5.59 4.81 -7.79
C PRO A 61 6.01 5.25 -6.39
N LYS A 62 5.12 5.98 -5.69
CA LYS A 62 5.35 6.43 -4.32
C LYS A 62 5.38 5.27 -3.31
N LEU A 63 4.52 4.27 -3.47
CA LEU A 63 4.50 3.09 -2.60
C LEU A 63 5.72 2.19 -2.87
N GLU A 64 6.10 2.01 -4.13
CA GLU A 64 7.28 1.22 -4.48
C GLU A 64 8.58 1.86 -4.00
N LEU A 65 8.66 3.19 -4.07
CA LEU A 65 9.76 3.93 -3.48
C LEU A 65 9.82 3.74 -1.95
N MET A 66 8.67 3.78 -1.26
CA MET A 66 8.63 3.53 0.18
C MET A 66 9.07 2.09 0.51
N GLN A 67 8.68 1.12 -0.30
CA GLN A 67 9.08 -0.29 -0.15
C GLN A 67 10.58 -0.50 -0.39
N SER A 68 11.17 0.14 -1.41
CA SER A 68 12.60 -0.03 -1.71
C SER A 68 13.52 0.54 -0.63
N ILE A 69 13.06 1.58 0.08
CA ILE A 69 13.78 2.20 1.19
C ILE A 69 13.73 1.31 2.43
N THR A 70 12.59 0.66 2.72
CA THR A 70 12.47 -0.16 3.94
C THR A 70 13.09 -1.55 3.82
N THR A 71 13.29 -2.07 2.61
CA THR A 71 13.95 -3.38 2.39
C THR A 71 15.48 -3.37 2.50
N SER A 72 16.11 -2.28 2.97
CA SER A 72 17.58 -2.14 3.11
C SER A 72 18.06 -2.27 4.55
#